data_AF-A0AAU9ME13-F1
#
_entry.id   AF-A0AAU9ME13-F1
#
_cell.length_a   1.000
_cell.length_b   1.000
_cell.length_c   1.000
_cell.angle_alpha   90.00
_cell.angle_beta   90.00
_cell.angle_gamma   90.00
#
_symmetry.space_group_name_H-M   'P 1'
#
loop_
_entity.id
_entity.type
_entity.pdbx_description
1 polymer ?
#
loop_
_entity_poly.entity_id
_entity_poly.type
_entity_poly.pdbx_seq_one_letter_code
_entity_poly.pdbx_strand_id
1 'polypeptide(L)'
;MFCHQATDKNYDNNRCRRGNNKLMGCSTPLIGCRSMDHILSFMFFLQHLVMKPHAYLARSDPSGPHATIDASVSTSSSNARNRLQVARVFVKDDVNNCDSDVPAKERTCRKLTNPDRRFWYCNNSLKRPRKCDYYEWKDVALEDGYYKNLIYSMMQQLDSKEDLGVIKNLMTRNTELEFLLSKEKSLVATMEKGMCDSKKSIRMYKLLVVVLVVGYVCFVFKLAN
;
A
#
# COMPACT_ATOMS: atom_id res chain seq x y z
N MET A 1 37.45 23.88 -13.87
CA MET A 1 37.38 22.41 -13.73
C MET A 1 35.90 22.03 -13.62
N PHE A 2 35.23 21.82 -14.75
CA PHE A 2 33.80 21.54 -14.82
C PHE A 2 33.56 20.03 -14.71
N CYS A 3 32.76 19.58 -13.73
CA CYS A 3 32.27 18.20 -13.67
C CYS A 3 31.23 17.99 -14.77
N HIS A 4 31.67 17.65 -15.98
CA HIS A 4 30.79 17.14 -17.02
C HIS A 4 30.14 15.82 -16.57
N GLN A 5 28.82 15.72 -16.77
CA GLN A 5 28.03 14.52 -16.59
C GLN A 5 28.43 13.48 -17.65
N ALA A 6 29.08 12.40 -17.23
CA ALA A 6 29.07 11.15 -17.99
C ALA A 6 27.75 10.44 -17.65
N THR A 7 26.82 10.45 -18.60
CA THR A 7 25.63 9.59 -18.58
C THR A 7 26.03 8.22 -19.09
N ASP A 8 26.32 7.28 -18.18
CA ASP A 8 26.36 5.87 -18.55
C ASP A 8 24.94 5.31 -18.59
N LYS A 9 24.55 4.99 -19.82
CA LYS A 9 23.40 4.17 -20.15
C LYS A 9 23.72 2.71 -19.84
N ASN A 10 22.66 1.93 -19.68
CA ASN A 10 22.58 0.50 -20.01
C ASN A 10 22.88 -0.48 -18.86
N TYR A 11 21.84 -1.04 -18.25
CA TYR A 11 21.73 -2.47 -17.93
C TYR A 11 20.24 -2.81 -17.67
N ASP A 12 19.50 -2.96 -18.76
CA ASP A 12 18.29 -3.79 -18.81
C ASP A 12 18.74 -5.21 -19.17
N ASN A 13 18.42 -6.22 -18.35
CA ASN A 13 18.31 -7.59 -18.85
C ASN A 13 17.54 -8.53 -17.89
N ASN A 14 16.63 -9.29 -18.51
CA ASN A 14 16.10 -10.61 -18.11
C ASN A 14 14.76 -10.71 -17.34
N ARG A 15 13.69 -10.35 -18.05
CA ARG A 15 12.66 -11.26 -18.63
C ARG A 15 12.58 -12.73 -18.13
N CYS A 16 11.37 -13.06 -17.66
CA CYS A 16 10.58 -14.31 -17.74
C CYS A 16 11.24 -15.71 -17.68
N ARG A 17 10.78 -16.52 -16.72
CA ARG A 17 10.46 -17.94 -16.96
C ARG A 17 9.15 -18.35 -16.28
N ARG A 18 8.17 -18.75 -17.10
CA ARG A 18 6.97 -19.51 -16.73
C ARG A 18 7.31 -21.01 -16.62
N GLY A 19 6.55 -21.70 -15.79
CA GLY A 19 5.96 -23.00 -16.14
C GLY A 19 6.48 -24.20 -15.38
N ASN A 20 5.67 -24.71 -14.43
CA ASN A 20 4.96 -26.00 -14.57
C ASN A 20 4.54 -26.51 -13.19
N ASN A 21 3.24 -26.62 -12.93
CA ASN A 21 2.72 -27.51 -11.90
C ASN A 21 1.28 -27.95 -12.21
N LYS A 22 1.16 -29.28 -12.38
CA LYS A 22 0.07 -30.17 -11.94
C LYS A 22 -1.36 -29.90 -12.44
N LEU A 23 -1.73 -30.64 -13.50
CA LEU A 23 -3.09 -31.13 -13.71
C LEU A 23 -3.26 -32.42 -12.89
N MET A 24 -4.09 -32.37 -11.85
CA MET A 24 -4.71 -33.56 -11.25
C MET A 24 -6.21 -33.48 -11.48
N GLY A 25 -6.76 -34.55 -12.06
CA GLY A 25 -8.17 -34.68 -12.39
C GLY A 25 -9.03 -34.88 -11.15
N CYS A 26 -10.22 -34.27 -11.18
CA CYS A 26 -11.33 -34.65 -10.32
C CYS A 26 -12.43 -35.24 -11.20
N SER A 27 -12.57 -36.56 -11.10
CA SER A 27 -13.70 -37.32 -11.62
C SER A 27 -14.95 -36.97 -10.81
N THR A 28 -15.98 -36.41 -11.45
CA THR A 28 -17.31 -36.27 -10.87
C THR A 28 -18.07 -37.61 -10.94
N PRO A 29 -18.64 -38.12 -9.84
CA PRO A 29 -19.52 -39.28 -9.89
C PRO A 29 -20.89 -38.89 -10.46
N LEU A 30 -21.39 -39.74 -11.35
CA LEU A 30 -22.76 -39.72 -11.86
C LEU A 30 -23.74 -39.98 -10.71
N ILE A 31 -24.60 -39.01 -10.43
CA ILE A 31 -25.71 -39.14 -9.48
C ILE A 31 -26.84 -39.88 -10.18
N GLY A 32 -27.04 -41.13 -9.78
CA GLY A 32 -28.14 -41.97 -10.23
C GLY A 32 -29.48 -41.51 -9.66
N CYS A 33 -30.48 -41.42 -10.53
CA CYS A 33 -31.87 -41.20 -10.20
C CYS A 33 -32.40 -42.34 -9.32
N ARG A 34 -32.74 -42.05 -8.05
CA ARG A 34 -33.59 -42.93 -7.23
C ARG A 34 -34.65 -42.13 -6.48
N SER A 35 -35.87 -42.65 -6.62
CA SER A 35 -37.07 -42.52 -5.77
C SER A 35 -37.71 -41.15 -5.56
N MET A 36 -39.00 -41.08 -5.90
CA MET A 36 -39.90 -39.95 -5.66
C MET A 36 -40.12 -39.61 -4.17
N ASP A 37 -39.64 -40.44 -3.24
CA ASP A 37 -39.73 -40.18 -1.79
C ASP A 37 -38.87 -39.00 -1.32
N HIS A 38 -37.90 -38.57 -2.14
CA HIS A 38 -37.10 -37.38 -1.85
C HIS A 38 -37.87 -36.07 -2.04
N ILE A 39 -38.98 -36.03 -2.79
CA ILE A 39 -39.70 -34.78 -3.06
C ILE A 39 -40.38 -34.25 -1.78
N LEU A 40 -40.98 -35.14 -0.98
CA LEU A 40 -41.59 -34.75 0.30
C LEU A 40 -40.53 -34.40 1.36
N SER A 41 -39.38 -35.09 1.36
CA SER A 41 -38.25 -34.74 2.23
C SER A 41 -37.63 -33.39 1.83
N PHE A 42 -37.55 -33.09 0.53
CA PHE A 42 -37.04 -31.81 0.03
C PHE A 42 -38.01 -30.65 0.31
N MET A 43 -39.33 -30.87 0.26
CA MET A 43 -40.34 -29.89 0.68
C MET A 43 -40.22 -29.56 2.17
N PHE A 44 -40.02 -30.58 3.03
CA PHE A 44 -39.79 -30.36 4.47
C PHE A 44 -38.46 -29.65 4.76
N PHE A 45 -37.41 -29.94 3.99
CA PHE A 45 -36.12 -29.26 4.09
C PHE A 45 -36.19 -27.78 3.65
N LEU A 46 -36.95 -27.49 2.58
CA LEU A 46 -37.21 -26.12 2.12
C LEU A 46 -37.98 -25.30 3.15
N GLN A 47 -38.94 -25.91 3.85
CA GLN A 47 -39.72 -25.24 4.90
C GLN A 47 -38.85 -24.89 6.12
N HIS A 48 -37.85 -25.71 6.45
CA HIS A 48 -36.85 -25.39 7.49
C HIS A 48 -35.80 -24.36 7.06
N LEU A 49 -35.45 -24.29 5.77
CA LEU A 49 -34.50 -23.29 5.24
C LEU A 49 -35.11 -21.88 5.14
N VAL A 50 -36.43 -21.76 5.01
CA VAL A 50 -37.11 -20.45 4.89
C VAL A 50 -37.33 -19.76 6.26
N MET A 51 -37.25 -20.49 7.37
CA MET A 51 -37.65 -20.00 8.71
C MET A 51 -36.52 -19.91 9.75
N LYS A 52 -35.23 -20.01 9.36
CA LYS A 52 -34.14 -19.63 10.29
C LYS A 52 -33.82 -18.14 10.10
N PRO A 53 -34.25 -17.25 11.02
CA PRO A 53 -33.69 -15.90 11.04
C PRO A 53 -32.20 -16.04 11.30
N HIS A 54 -31.39 -15.67 10.30
CA HIS A 54 -29.97 -15.42 10.52
C HIS A 54 -29.87 -14.34 11.59
N ALA A 55 -29.60 -14.77 12.82
CA ALA A 55 -29.06 -13.90 13.85
C ALA A 55 -27.79 -13.29 13.23
N TYR A 56 -27.92 -12.01 12.86
CA TYR A 56 -26.81 -11.22 12.38
C TYR A 56 -25.74 -11.27 13.48
N LEU A 57 -24.56 -11.80 13.12
CA LEU A 57 -23.37 -11.63 13.92
C LEU A 57 -23.18 -10.13 14.14
N ALA A 58 -23.38 -9.73 15.40
CA ALA A 58 -23.09 -8.39 15.87
C ALA A 58 -21.65 -8.07 15.50
N ARG A 59 -21.51 -6.98 14.76
CA ARG A 59 -20.25 -6.34 14.43
C ARG A 59 -19.62 -5.93 15.76
N SER A 60 -18.62 -6.69 16.22
CA SER A 60 -17.81 -6.31 17.36
C SER A 60 -16.92 -5.14 16.94
N ASP A 61 -17.29 -3.94 17.39
CA ASP A 61 -16.43 -2.76 17.37
C ASP A 61 -15.11 -3.05 18.11
N PRO A 62 -13.94 -2.76 17.53
CA PRO A 62 -12.68 -2.84 18.25
C PRO A 62 -12.49 -1.52 19.03
N SER A 63 -13.18 -1.40 20.16
CA SER A 63 -12.95 -0.33 21.14
C SER A 63 -12.15 -0.85 22.35
N GLY A 64 -10.84 -0.56 22.36
CA GLY A 64 -9.99 -0.49 23.56
C GLY A 64 -9.21 -1.75 23.95
N PRO A 65 -8.07 -1.63 24.66
CA PRO A 65 -7.71 -0.52 25.55
C PRO A 65 -6.40 0.22 25.18
N HIS A 66 -6.45 1.54 25.36
CA HIS A 66 -5.26 2.36 25.60
C HIS A 66 -4.62 1.87 26.91
N ALA A 67 -3.45 1.24 26.80
CA ALA A 67 -2.59 0.99 27.95
C ALA A 67 -1.92 2.32 28.34
N THR A 68 -2.46 2.97 29.36
CA THR A 68 -1.78 4.01 30.11
C THR A 68 -0.72 3.31 30.97
N ILE A 69 0.55 3.38 30.55
CA ILE A 69 1.68 2.96 31.38
C ILE A 69 2.07 4.17 32.22
N ASP A 70 1.45 4.26 33.40
CA ASP A 70 2.02 4.99 34.52
C ASP A 70 3.03 4.08 35.22
N ALA A 71 4.31 4.33 34.97
CA ALA A 71 5.39 3.82 35.79
C ALA A 71 6.32 4.98 36.14
N SER A 72 6.00 5.60 37.27
CA SER A 72 6.87 6.46 38.04
C SER A 72 8.12 5.69 38.46
N VAL A 73 9.23 5.88 37.75
CA VAL A 73 10.57 5.58 38.27
C VAL A 73 11.25 6.89 38.61
N SER A 74 11.19 7.21 39.90
CA SER A 74 11.96 8.25 40.54
C SER A 74 13.41 7.79 40.65
N THR A 75 14.21 8.03 39.62
CA THR A 75 15.67 8.05 39.73
C THR A 75 16.12 9.50 39.87
N SER A 76 16.26 9.92 41.13
CA SER A 76 17.00 11.12 41.53
C SER A 76 18.44 11.01 41.02
N SER A 77 18.71 11.60 39.86
CA SER A 77 20.07 11.90 39.40
C SER A 77 20.20 13.41 39.26
N SER A 78 20.80 13.99 40.28
CA SER A 78 21.20 15.38 40.37
C SER A 78 22.30 15.69 39.35
N ASN A 79 21.91 15.95 38.10
CA ASN A 79 22.78 16.60 37.13
C ASN A 79 22.43 18.08 37.06
N ALA A 80 23.25 18.86 37.76
CA ALA A 80 23.23 20.30 37.79
C ALA A 80 23.15 20.88 36.37
N ARG A 81 22.23 21.85 36.25
CA ARG A 81 21.97 22.67 35.09
C ARG A 81 23.26 23.37 34.60
N ASN A 82 23.93 22.79 33.61
CA ASN A 82 24.63 23.59 32.61
C ASN A 82 23.60 24.01 31.55
N ARG A 83 22.79 25.01 31.91
CA ARG A 83 22.03 25.82 30.96
C ARG A 83 23.04 26.66 30.18
N LEU A 84 23.80 26.03 29.28
CA LEU A 84 24.40 26.73 28.16
C LEU A 84 23.22 27.29 27.37
N GLN A 85 22.95 28.58 27.57
CA GLN A 85 22.10 29.33 26.67
C GLN A 85 22.81 29.28 25.31
N VAL A 86 22.46 28.30 24.49
CA VAL A 86 22.74 28.31 23.07
C VAL A 86 21.95 29.51 22.57
N ALA A 87 22.60 30.67 22.58
CA ALA A 87 22.14 31.82 21.84
C ALA A 87 21.93 31.31 20.43
N ARG A 88 20.66 31.12 20.05
CA ARG A 88 20.29 30.92 18.66
C ARG A 88 20.62 32.23 18.00
N VAL A 89 21.88 32.37 17.57
CA VAL A 89 22.28 33.32 16.58
C VAL A 89 21.41 32.96 15.40
N PHE A 90 20.32 33.70 15.22
CA PHE A 90 19.55 33.69 14.00
C PHE A 90 20.48 34.28 12.96
N VAL A 91 21.37 33.43 12.44
CA VAL A 91 22.08 33.70 11.20
C VAL A 91 20.96 33.93 10.22
N LYS A 92 20.88 35.15 9.71
CA LYS A 92 19.93 35.51 8.67
C LYS A 92 20.26 34.56 7.52
N ASP A 93 19.39 33.59 7.27
CA ASP A 93 19.54 32.68 6.15
C ASP A 93 19.33 33.53 4.90
N ASP A 94 20.42 34.09 4.38
CA ASP A 94 20.41 34.79 3.11
C ASP A 94 19.97 33.76 2.06
N VAL A 95 18.76 33.96 1.55
CA VAL A 95 18.18 33.08 0.53
C VAL A 95 18.96 33.31 -0.74
N ASN A 96 19.88 32.39 -1.05
CA ASN A 96 20.62 32.41 -2.30
C ASN A 96 19.65 32.14 -3.45
N ASN A 97 19.39 33.16 -4.27
CA ASN A 97 18.62 33.03 -5.50
C ASN A 97 19.57 32.73 -6.67
N CYS A 98 19.14 31.89 -7.61
CA CYS A 98 19.87 31.67 -8.86
C CYS A 98 19.61 32.78 -9.88
N ASP A 99 20.29 32.77 -11.03
CA ASP A 99 20.12 33.73 -12.14
C ASP A 99 18.70 33.78 -12.75
N SER A 100 17.81 32.86 -12.34
CA SER A 100 16.41 32.84 -12.74
C SER A 100 15.47 33.42 -11.68
N ASP A 101 16.01 34.09 -10.65
CA ASP A 101 15.28 34.63 -9.49
C ASP A 101 14.48 33.57 -8.71
N VAL A 102 14.92 32.31 -8.80
CA VAL A 102 14.33 31.19 -8.05
C VAL A 102 15.26 30.86 -6.88
N PRO A 103 14.73 30.59 -5.68
CA PRO A 103 15.53 30.13 -4.55
C PRO A 103 16.35 28.89 -4.92
N ALA A 104 17.66 28.97 -4.75
CA ALA A 104 18.54 27.84 -4.93
C ALA A 104 18.27 26.80 -3.84
N LYS A 105 18.52 25.53 -4.18
CA LYS A 105 18.30 24.43 -3.25
C LYS A 105 19.62 23.93 -2.70
N GLU A 106 19.68 23.67 -1.41
CA GLU A 106 20.86 23.09 -0.76
C GLU A 106 20.96 21.60 -1.08
N ARG A 107 22.20 21.14 -1.32
CA ARG A 107 22.55 19.72 -1.43
C ARG A 107 23.88 19.45 -0.78
N THR A 108 24.05 18.22 -0.34
CA THR A 108 25.31 17.68 0.14
C THR A 108 25.98 16.86 -0.95
N CYS A 109 27.25 17.13 -1.22
CA CYS A 109 28.06 16.37 -2.18
C CYS A 109 28.45 15.02 -1.59
N ARG A 110 28.28 13.95 -2.37
CA ARG A 110 28.64 12.57 -2.00
C ARG A 110 29.88 12.05 -2.73
N LYS A 111 30.57 12.90 -3.50
CA LYS A 111 31.76 12.49 -4.26
C LYS A 111 33.00 12.50 -3.36
N LEU A 112 33.91 11.56 -3.60
CA LEU A 112 35.21 11.46 -2.90
C LEU A 112 36.02 12.77 -2.93
N THR A 113 35.91 13.55 -4.00
CA THR A 113 36.65 14.81 -4.14
C THR A 113 36.17 15.89 -3.18
N ASN A 114 34.91 15.85 -2.74
CA ASN A 114 34.27 16.84 -1.88
C ASN A 114 33.21 16.16 -1.01
N PRO A 115 33.58 15.24 -0.10
CA PRO A 115 32.62 14.50 0.68
C PRO A 115 31.96 15.43 1.71
N ASP A 116 30.65 15.29 1.86
CA ASP A 116 29.82 16.03 2.82
C ASP A 116 29.78 17.56 2.67
N ARG A 117 30.46 18.12 1.66
CA ARG A 117 30.41 19.57 1.38
C ARG A 117 29.04 19.97 0.85
N ARG A 118 28.47 21.07 1.37
CA ARG A 118 27.17 21.57 0.94
C ARG A 118 27.33 22.62 -0.14
N PHE A 119 26.41 22.59 -1.10
CA PHE A 119 26.36 23.53 -2.20
C PHE A 119 24.92 23.91 -2.51
N TRP A 120 24.77 25.09 -3.08
CA TRP A 120 23.54 25.58 -3.67
C TRP A 120 23.52 25.23 -5.16
N TYR A 121 22.37 24.80 -5.66
CA TYR A 121 22.17 24.58 -7.10
C TYR A 121 20.78 25.02 -7.54
N CYS A 122 20.63 25.38 -8.82
CA CYS A 122 19.33 25.69 -9.37
C CYS A 122 18.47 24.41 -9.52
N ASN A 123 17.26 24.43 -8.94
CA ASN A 123 16.29 23.34 -9.08
C ASN A 123 15.80 23.17 -10.54
N ASN A 124 15.94 24.20 -11.37
CA ASN A 124 15.54 24.21 -12.77
C ASN A 124 16.66 23.77 -13.75
N SER A 125 17.73 23.13 -13.26
CA SER A 125 18.89 22.74 -14.08
C SER A 125 18.59 21.75 -15.22
N LEU A 126 17.40 21.15 -15.27
CA LEU A 126 17.02 20.14 -16.27
C LEU A 126 15.79 20.50 -17.12
N LYS A 127 15.03 21.56 -16.79
CA LYS A 127 13.82 21.90 -17.56
C LYS A 127 14.12 22.98 -18.59
N ARG A 128 13.64 22.79 -19.82
CA ARG A 128 13.63 23.80 -20.88
C ARG A 128 12.57 24.88 -20.56
N PRO A 129 12.72 26.15 -20.99
CA PRO A 129 13.56 26.62 -22.10
C PRO A 129 14.97 27.12 -21.73
N ARG A 130 15.24 27.50 -20.47
CA ARG A 130 16.56 27.99 -20.04
C ARG A 130 17.13 27.09 -18.95
N LYS A 131 18.19 26.37 -19.29
CA LYS A 131 19.00 25.64 -18.31
C LYS A 131 19.76 26.67 -17.48
N CYS A 132 19.48 26.73 -16.19
CA CYS A 132 20.27 27.50 -15.24
C CYS A 132 21.32 26.57 -14.61
N ASP A 133 22.59 26.93 -14.74
CA ASP A 133 23.75 26.19 -14.25
C ASP A 133 24.31 26.79 -12.94
N TYR A 134 23.56 27.69 -12.29
CA TYR A 134 23.90 28.27 -11.00
C TYR A 134 24.32 27.19 -10.01
N TYR A 135 25.51 27.39 -9.44
CA TYR A 135 26.18 26.49 -8.53
C TYR A 135 27.14 27.27 -7.63
N GLU A 136 27.03 27.09 -6.32
CA GLU A 136 27.90 27.77 -5.36
C GLU A 136 28.15 26.88 -4.14
N TRP A 137 29.42 26.80 -3.69
CA TRP A 137 29.75 26.09 -2.46
C TRP A 137 29.34 26.90 -1.24
N LYS A 138 28.57 26.29 -0.33
CA LYS A 138 28.17 26.90 0.94
C LYS A 138 29.29 26.83 1.98
N ASP A 139 30.02 25.72 1.98
CA ASP A 139 31.07 25.43 2.96
C ASP A 139 32.46 25.61 2.35
N VAL A 140 33.42 26.02 3.19
CA VAL A 140 34.84 26.04 2.85
C VAL A 140 35.31 24.63 2.49
N ALA A 141 36.25 24.54 1.54
CA ALA A 141 36.84 23.25 1.19
C ALA A 141 37.58 22.67 2.40
N LEU A 142 37.23 21.43 2.75
CA LEU A 142 38.02 20.67 3.72
C LEU A 142 39.39 20.38 3.11
N GLU A 143 40.45 20.57 3.88
CA GLU A 143 41.79 20.21 3.43
C GLU A 143 41.87 18.72 3.12
N ASP A 144 42.68 18.39 2.11
CA ASP A 144 42.97 17.01 1.78
C ASP A 144 43.71 16.36 2.94
N GLY A 145 43.14 15.27 3.48
CA GLY A 145 43.71 14.63 4.65
C GLY A 145 42.85 13.53 5.23
N TYR A 146 43.23 13.12 6.44
CA TYR A 146 42.64 11.98 7.16
C TYR A 146 41.10 12.07 7.27
N TYR A 147 40.57 13.24 7.67
CA TYR A 147 39.14 13.42 7.88
C TYR A 147 38.31 13.30 6.60
N LYS A 148 38.84 13.76 5.46
CA LYS A 148 38.15 13.65 4.16
C LYS A 148 37.92 12.19 3.78
N ASN A 149 38.95 11.36 3.96
CA ASN A 149 38.88 9.92 3.67
C ASN A 149 37.98 9.17 4.66
N LEU A 150 38.02 9.56 5.94
CA LEU A 150 37.15 8.98 6.98
C LEU A 150 35.67 9.24 6.67
N ILE A 151 35.30 10.49 6.37
CA ILE A 151 33.93 10.87 6.01
C ILE A 151 33.48 10.07 4.79
N TYR A 152 34.31 9.99 3.75
CA TYR A 152 34.00 9.21 2.57
C TYR A 152 33.76 7.72 2.88
N SER A 153 34.62 7.10 3.69
CA SER A 153 34.47 5.69 4.09
C SER A 153 33.17 5.46 4.86
N MET A 154 32.82 6.36 5.79
CA MET A 154 31.57 6.26 6.53
C MET A 154 30.34 6.44 5.63
N MET A 155 30.38 7.39 4.69
CA MET A 155 29.32 7.57 3.68
C MET A 155 29.17 6.32 2.80
N GLN A 156 30.29 5.71 2.38
CA GLN A 156 30.27 4.49 1.61
C GLN A 156 29.68 3.33 2.41
N GLN A 157 29.98 3.20 3.71
CA GLN A 157 29.37 2.19 4.58
C GLN A 157 27.86 2.41 4.75
N LEU A 158 27.39 3.66 4.80
CA LEU A 158 25.95 3.96 4.84
C LEU A 158 25.25 3.60 3.52
N ASP A 159 25.89 3.87 2.38
CA ASP A 159 25.34 3.53 1.07
C ASP A 159 25.48 2.03 0.74
N SER A 160 26.50 1.34 1.28
CA SER A 160 26.74 -0.09 1.09
C SER A 160 26.00 -0.97 2.08
N LYS A 161 25.32 -0.40 3.08
CA LYS A 161 24.48 -1.18 3.98
C LYS A 161 23.40 -1.86 3.17
N GLU A 162 23.44 -3.19 3.22
CA GLU A 162 22.47 -4.18 2.75
C GLU A 162 21.01 -3.74 2.91
N ASP A 163 20.74 -2.89 3.92
CA ASP A 163 19.52 -2.14 4.15
C ASP A 163 18.93 -1.49 2.89
N LEU A 164 19.72 -0.92 1.97
CA LEU A 164 19.16 -0.31 0.76
C LEU A 164 18.56 -1.37 -0.19
N GLY A 165 19.19 -2.53 -0.28
CA GLY A 165 18.70 -3.67 -1.05
C GLY A 165 17.44 -4.26 -0.42
N VAL A 166 17.44 -4.41 0.91
CA VAL A 166 16.27 -4.85 1.68
C VAL A 166 15.12 -3.86 1.54
N ILE A 167 15.38 -2.55 1.66
CA ILE A 167 14.37 -1.49 1.50
C ILE A 167 13.80 -1.50 0.07
N LYS A 168 14.64 -1.62 -0.96
CA LYS A 168 14.15 -1.70 -2.36
C LYS A 168 13.29 -2.95 -2.60
N ASN A 169 13.67 -4.08 -2.02
CA ASN A 169 12.88 -5.31 -2.06
C ASN A 169 11.53 -5.11 -1.35
N LEU A 170 11.55 -4.54 -0.14
CA LEU A 170 10.35 -4.23 0.64
C LEU A 170 9.43 -3.24 -0.08
N MET A 171 9.96 -2.19 -0.71
CA MET A 171 9.16 -1.27 -1.52
C MET A 171 8.49 -1.99 -2.69
N THR A 172 9.24 -2.86 -3.40
CA THR A 172 8.68 -3.66 -4.50
C THR A 172 7.55 -4.56 -3.99
N ARG A 173 7.77 -5.28 -2.88
CA ARG A 173 6.74 -6.14 -2.27
C ARG A 173 5.53 -5.33 -1.81
N ASN A 174 5.73 -4.13 -1.28
CA ASN A 174 4.63 -3.27 -0.86
C ASN A 174 3.77 -2.84 -2.07
N THR A 175 4.39 -2.47 -3.20
CA THR A 175 3.65 -2.15 -4.42
C THR A 175 2.90 -3.35 -5.00
N GLU A 176 3.46 -4.57 -4.91
CA GLU A 176 2.79 -5.80 -5.32
C GLU A 176 1.58 -6.12 -4.43
N LEU A 177 1.72 -5.94 -3.10
CA LEU A 177 0.64 -6.12 -2.15
C LEU A 177 -0.50 -5.12 -2.37
N GLU A 178 -0.18 -3.85 -2.62
CA GLU A 178 -1.21 -2.84 -2.95
C GLU A 178 -1.98 -3.21 -4.22
N PHE A 179 -1.30 -3.74 -5.24
CA PHE A 179 -1.94 -4.22 -6.45
C PHE A 179 -2.85 -5.42 -6.19
N LEU A 180 -2.40 -6.41 -5.42
CA LEU A 180 -3.21 -7.58 -5.05
C LEU A 180 -4.45 -7.17 -4.25
N LEU A 181 -4.28 -6.26 -3.30
CA LEU A 181 -5.38 -5.75 -2.48
C LEU A 181 -6.41 -4.97 -3.32
N SER A 182 -5.97 -4.22 -4.34
CA SER A 182 -6.86 -3.59 -5.32
C SER A 182 -7.65 -4.63 -6.13
N LYS A 183 -6.99 -5.69 -6.58
CA LYS A 183 -7.64 -6.80 -7.31
C LYS A 183 -8.67 -7.54 -6.44
N GLU A 184 -8.35 -7.80 -5.18
CA GLU A 184 -9.28 -8.47 -4.26
C GLU A 184 -10.51 -7.60 -3.98
N LYS A 185 -10.31 -6.28 -3.76
CA LYS A 185 -11.42 -5.33 -3.60
C LYS A 185 -12.37 -5.31 -4.79
N SER A 186 -11.85 -5.36 -6.02
CA SER A 186 -12.71 -5.38 -7.22
C SER A 186 -13.47 -6.71 -7.36
N LEU A 187 -12.87 -7.82 -6.96
CA LEU A 187 -13.52 -9.13 -6.93
C LEU A 187 -14.65 -9.16 -5.90
N VAL A 188 -14.41 -8.64 -4.69
CA VAL A 188 -15.43 -8.51 -3.65
C VAL A 188 -16.60 -7.67 -4.13
N ALA A 189 -16.35 -6.51 -4.74
CA ALA A 189 -17.41 -5.67 -5.30
C ALA A 189 -18.24 -6.39 -6.39
N THR A 190 -17.58 -7.21 -7.21
CA THR A 190 -18.25 -8.03 -8.24
C THR A 190 -19.13 -9.10 -7.61
N MET A 191 -18.64 -9.78 -6.56
CA MET A 191 -19.42 -10.78 -5.81
C MET A 191 -20.62 -10.15 -5.09
N GLU A 192 -20.44 -9.00 -4.44
CA GLU A 192 -21.53 -8.27 -3.76
C GLU A 192 -22.65 -7.89 -4.73
N LYS A 193 -22.29 -7.42 -5.93
CA LYS A 193 -23.25 -7.13 -6.99
C LYS A 193 -24.02 -8.40 -7.40
N GLY A 194 -23.32 -9.51 -7.65
CA GLY A 194 -23.94 -10.79 -8.00
C GLY A 194 -24.89 -11.31 -6.91
N MET A 195 -24.55 -11.12 -5.63
CA MET A 195 -25.43 -11.46 -4.51
C MET A 195 -26.67 -10.55 -4.44
N CYS A 196 -26.53 -9.26 -4.72
CA CYS A 196 -27.65 -8.32 -4.77
C CYS A 196 -28.64 -8.69 -5.88
N ASP A 197 -28.13 -8.99 -7.08
CA ASP A 197 -28.95 -9.40 -8.22
C ASP A 197 -29.64 -10.75 -7.97
N SER A 198 -28.93 -11.71 -7.37
CA SER A 198 -29.52 -12.98 -6.94
C SER A 198 -30.62 -12.79 -5.86
N LYS A 199 -30.43 -11.87 -4.92
CA LYS A 199 -31.48 -11.54 -3.94
C LYS A 199 -32.74 -10.97 -4.61
N LYS A 200 -32.57 -10.14 -5.65
CA LYS A 200 -33.70 -9.60 -6.42
C LYS A 200 -34.43 -10.70 -7.20
N SER A 201 -33.70 -11.60 -7.87
CA SER A 201 -34.32 -12.70 -8.61
C SER A 201 -35.08 -13.64 -7.67
N ILE A 202 -34.54 -13.97 -6.49
CA ILE A 202 -35.25 -14.76 -5.47
C ILE A 202 -36.57 -14.08 -5.05
N ARG A 203 -36.58 -12.76 -4.86
CA ARG A 203 -37.82 -12.02 -4.55
C ARG A 203 -38.84 -12.12 -5.69
N MET A 204 -38.39 -11.98 -6.94
CA MET A 204 -39.25 -12.12 -8.13
C MET A 204 -39.84 -13.52 -8.25
N TYR A 205 -39.04 -14.58 -8.06
CA TYR A 205 -39.54 -15.95 -8.09
C TYR A 205 -40.54 -16.23 -6.98
N LYS A 206 -40.31 -15.72 -5.75
CA LYS A 206 -41.29 -15.83 -4.66
C LYS A 206 -42.64 -15.19 -5.04
N LEU A 207 -42.63 -14.02 -5.67
CA LEU A 207 -43.87 -13.37 -6.15
C LEU A 207 -44.56 -14.19 -7.23
N LEU A 208 -43.81 -14.71 -8.21
CA LEU A 208 -44.38 -15.56 -9.27
C LEU A 208 -45.04 -16.82 -8.71
N VAL A 209 -44.40 -17.49 -7.73
CA VAL A 209 -44.98 -18.67 -7.07
C VAL A 209 -46.30 -18.32 -6.38
N VAL A 210 -46.36 -17.19 -5.66
CA VAL A 210 -47.61 -16.73 -5.02
C VAL A 210 -48.72 -16.49 -6.06
N VAL A 211 -48.41 -15.82 -7.17
CA VAL A 211 -49.37 -15.57 -8.25
C VAL A 211 -49.88 -16.88 -8.86
N LEU A 212 -49.00 -17.86 -9.10
CA LEU A 212 -49.38 -19.17 -9.64
C LEU A 212 -50.31 -19.93 -8.69
N VAL A 213 -50.02 -19.93 -7.39
CA VAL A 213 -50.87 -20.59 -6.38
C VAL A 213 -52.25 -19.95 -6.31
N VAL A 214 -52.32 -18.62 -6.27
CA VAL A 214 -53.60 -17.88 -6.26
C VAL A 214 -54.39 -18.17 -7.53
N GLY A 215 -53.73 -18.10 -8.71
CA GLY A 215 -54.37 -18.40 -9.99
C GLY A 215 -54.91 -19.82 -10.07
N TYR A 216 -54.15 -20.80 -9.55
CA TYR A 216 -54.58 -22.19 -9.48
C TYR A 216 -55.81 -22.37 -8.58
N VAL A 217 -55.81 -21.78 -7.39
CA VAL A 217 -56.95 -21.82 -6.46
C VAL A 217 -58.20 -21.22 -7.10
N CYS A 218 -58.08 -20.04 -7.72
CA CYS A 218 -59.20 -19.41 -8.44
C CYS A 218 -59.73 -20.28 -9.60
N PHE A 219 -58.84 -20.95 -10.34
CA PHE A 219 -59.21 -21.86 -11.42
C PHE A 219 -60.02 -23.06 -10.90
N VAL A 220 -59.57 -23.69 -9.82
CA VAL A 220 -60.28 -24.81 -9.19
C VAL A 220 -61.66 -24.38 -8.69
N PHE A 221 -61.78 -23.23 -8.02
CA PHE A 221 -63.08 -22.70 -7.58
C PHE A 221 -64.04 -22.43 -8.75
N LYS A 222 -63.52 -21.93 -9.89
CA LYS A 222 -64.35 -21.67 -11.07
C LYS A 222 -64.87 -22.95 -11.73
N LEU A 223 -64.12 -24.05 -11.68
CA LEU A 223 -64.56 -25.33 -12.22
C LEU A 223 -65.57 -26.07 -11.33
N ALA A 224 -65.60 -25.73 -10.03
CA ALA A 224 -66.48 -26.39 -9.06
C ALA A 224 -67.90 -25.80 -9.01
N ASN A 225 -68.10 -24.59 -9.54
CA ASN A 225 -69.40 -23.91 -9.65
C ASN A 225 -69.97 -24.05 -11.06
#